data_AF-A0A2E4W5R3-F1
#
_entry.id   AF-A0A2E4W5R3-F1
#
_cell.length_a   1.000
_cell.length_b   1.000
_cell.length_c   1.000
_cell.angle_alpha   90.00
_cell.angle_beta   90.00
_cell.angle_gamma   90.00
#
_symmetry.space_group_name_H-M   'P 1'
#
loop_
_entity.id
_entity.type
_entity.pdbx_description
1 polymer ?
#
loop_
_entity_poly.entity_id
_entity_poly.type
_entity_poly.pdbx_seq_one_letter_code
_entity_poly.pdbx_strand_id
1 'polypeptide(L)'
;MKQPERDSQWWDDLAELNPEAVIFDDFDDCIVGYATRMNAPALIIYDEDLMVENMMGRGLDYEGAVEYLSFNTWGMWAGDGTPMILRRYEGATPKTFDKVRSGPSN
;
A
#
# COMPACT_ATOMS: atom_id res chain seq x y z
N MET A 1 3.16 10.65 -18.50
CA MET A 1 3.79 9.43 -17.96
C MET A 1 2.86 8.27 -18.27
N LYS A 2 3.35 7.13 -18.76
CA LYS A 2 2.50 5.95 -18.91
C LYS A 2 2.37 5.32 -17.52
N GLN A 3 1.15 5.04 -17.08
CA GLN A 3 0.94 4.21 -15.89
C GLN A 3 1.66 2.87 -16.14
N PRO A 4 2.37 2.30 -15.15
CA PRO A 4 3.01 1.00 -15.31
C PRO A 4 1.95 -0.04 -15.68
N GLU A 5 2.25 -0.88 -16.67
CA GLU A 5 1.33 -1.94 -17.09
C GLU A 5 1.19 -2.95 -15.94
N ARG A 6 -0.05 -3.17 -15.49
CA ARG A 6 -0.42 -4.02 -14.35
C ARG A 6 -0.53 -5.48 -14.78
N ASP A 7 0.55 -6.00 -15.36
CA ASP A 7 0.54 -7.23 -16.15
C ASP A 7 1.13 -8.44 -15.39
N SER A 8 1.01 -8.44 -14.06
CA SER A 8 1.52 -9.53 -13.23
C SER A 8 0.37 -10.37 -12.68
N GLN A 9 0.64 -11.66 -12.44
CA GLN A 9 -0.32 -12.58 -11.81
C GLN A 9 -0.91 -12.00 -10.50
N TRP A 10 -0.13 -11.21 -9.76
CA TRP A 10 -0.58 -10.56 -8.53
C TRP A 10 -1.75 -9.58 -8.75
N TRP A 11 -1.76 -8.86 -9.88
CA TRP A 11 -2.85 -7.97 -10.25
C TRP A 11 -4.10 -8.74 -10.67
N ASP A 12 -3.92 -9.83 -11.43
CA ASP A 12 -5.01 -10.73 -11.79
C ASP A 12 -5.68 -11.34 -10.53
N ASP A 13 -4.87 -11.83 -9.59
CA ASP A 13 -5.35 -12.41 -8.32
C ASP A 13 -6.18 -11.39 -7.52
N LEU A 14 -5.71 -10.13 -7.43
CA LEU A 14 -6.46 -9.08 -6.75
C LEU A 14 -7.78 -8.78 -7.47
N ALA A 15 -7.77 -8.69 -8.81
CA ALA A 15 -8.97 -8.40 -9.59
C ALA A 15 -10.02 -9.52 -9.47
N GLU A 16 -9.60 -10.77 -9.33
CA GLU A 16 -10.50 -11.90 -9.04
C GLU A 16 -11.09 -11.81 -7.62
N LEU A 17 -10.29 -11.42 -6.63
CA LEU A 17 -10.73 -11.31 -5.22
C LEU A 17 -11.60 -10.08 -4.95
N ASN A 18 -11.29 -8.97 -5.59
CA ASN A 18 -12.00 -7.71 -5.47
C ASN A 18 -11.87 -6.86 -6.75
N PRO A 19 -12.80 -7.00 -7.71
CA PRO A 19 -12.80 -6.19 -8.93
C PRO A 19 -13.07 -4.70 -8.66
N GLU A 20 -13.59 -4.35 -7.49
CA GLU A 20 -13.87 -2.99 -7.04
C GLU A 20 -12.74 -2.43 -6.14
N ALA A 21 -11.56 -3.06 -6.15
CA ALA A 21 -10.40 -2.56 -5.41
C ALA A 21 -10.02 -1.17 -5.92
N VAL A 22 -9.99 -0.20 -5.00
CA VAL A 22 -9.61 1.17 -5.33
C VAL A 22 -8.09 1.25 -5.35
N ILE A 23 -7.54 1.94 -6.35
CA ILE A 23 -6.10 2.12 -6.54
C ILE A 23 -5.86 3.63 -6.59
N PHE A 24 -4.93 4.12 -5.78
CA PHE A 24 -4.54 5.53 -5.81
C PHE A 24 -3.60 5.79 -6.98
N ASP A 25 -3.95 6.78 -7.80
CA ASP A 25 -3.14 7.18 -8.94
C ASP A 25 -1.74 7.66 -8.50
N ASP A 26 -0.74 7.31 -9.30
CA ASP A 26 0.68 7.64 -9.12
C ASP A 26 1.35 7.08 -7.84
N PHE A 27 0.72 6.17 -7.11
CA PHE A 27 1.30 5.55 -5.91
C PHE A 27 1.63 4.07 -6.07
N ASP A 28 1.65 3.54 -7.30
CA ASP A 28 1.91 2.11 -7.57
C ASP A 28 3.22 1.61 -6.93
N ASP A 29 4.29 2.42 -6.92
CA ASP A 29 5.57 2.09 -6.27
C ASP A 29 5.51 2.07 -4.73
N CYS A 30 4.43 2.56 -4.14
CA CYS A 30 4.20 2.59 -2.69
C CYS A 30 3.36 1.38 -2.23
N ILE A 31 2.94 0.51 -3.14
CA ILE A 31 2.17 -0.70 -2.84
C ILE A 31 3.08 -1.75 -2.20
N VAL A 32 2.66 -2.27 -1.04
CA VAL A 32 3.33 -3.37 -0.34
C VAL A 32 2.69 -4.72 -0.69
N GLY A 33 1.41 -4.72 -1.05
CA GLY A 33 0.63 -5.91 -1.36
C GLY A 33 -0.86 -5.66 -1.17
N TYR A 34 -1.65 -6.73 -0.99
CA TYR A 34 -3.06 -6.64 -0.59
C TYR A 34 -3.29 -7.45 0.69
N ALA A 35 -4.29 -7.07 1.49
CA ALA A 35 -4.72 -7.81 2.67
C ALA A 35 -6.10 -8.43 2.43
N THR A 36 -6.31 -9.60 3.04
CA THR A 36 -7.58 -10.32 3.01
C THR A 36 -8.01 -10.64 4.43
N ARG A 37 -9.32 -10.65 4.68
CA ARG A 37 -9.91 -11.24 5.89
C ARG A 37 -11.23 -11.92 5.53
N MET A 38 -11.72 -12.79 6.41
CA MET A 38 -13.02 -13.41 6.22
C MET A 38 -14.12 -12.36 6.07
N ASN A 39 -15.03 -12.60 5.11
CA ASN A 39 -16.22 -11.78 4.87
C ASN A 39 -15.93 -10.30 4.57
N ALA A 40 -14.77 -9.97 4.01
CA ALA A 40 -14.49 -8.63 3.52
C ALA A 40 -13.71 -8.71 2.20
N PRO A 41 -13.86 -7.71 1.32
CA PRO A 41 -13.09 -7.65 0.08
C PRO A 41 -11.59 -7.55 0.36
N ALA A 42 -10.78 -8.02 -0.59
CA ALA A 42 -9.34 -7.79 -0.58
C ALA A 42 -9.02 -6.31 -0.82
N LEU A 43 -8.11 -5.74 -0.05
CA LEU A 43 -7.76 -4.31 -0.11
C LEU A 43 -6.27 -4.14 -0.38
N ILE A 44 -5.93 -3.18 -1.25
CA ILE A 44 -4.54 -2.78 -1.46
C ILE A 44 -3.99 -2.14 -0.19
N ILE A 45 -2.72 -2.42 0.07
CA ILE A 45 -1.95 -1.88 1.19
C ILE A 45 -0.85 -0.99 0.63
N TYR A 46 -0.93 0.30 0.93
CA TYR A 46 0.14 1.26 0.68
C TYR A 46 0.98 1.48 1.93
N ASP A 47 2.27 1.74 1.76
CA ASP A 47 3.14 2.14 2.86
C ASP A 47 3.11 3.65 3.08
N GLU A 48 2.81 4.10 4.29
CA GLU A 48 2.74 5.54 4.61
C GLU A 48 4.04 6.27 4.28
N ASP A 49 5.17 5.71 4.72
CA ASP A 49 6.49 6.33 4.56
C ASP A 49 6.85 6.44 3.07
N LEU A 50 6.60 5.38 2.28
CA LEU A 50 6.85 5.42 0.83
C LEU A 50 5.99 6.46 0.12
N MET A 51 4.72 6.63 0.53
CA MET A 51 3.85 7.65 -0.06
C MET A 51 4.36 9.06 0.25
N VAL A 52 4.83 9.31 1.48
CA VAL A 52 5.44 10.60 1.87
C VAL A 52 6.73 10.84 1.10
N GLU A 53 7.63 9.84 1.03
CA GLU A 53 8.87 9.91 0.25
C GLU A 53 8.60 10.18 -1.23
N ASN A 54 7.56 9.57 -1.81
CA ASN A 54 7.15 9.78 -3.18
C ASN A 54 6.74 11.25 -3.41
N MET A 55 5.93 11.83 -2.52
CA MET A 55 5.54 13.24 -2.58
C MET A 55 6.73 14.19 -2.38
N MET A 56 7.64 13.87 -1.46
CA MET A 56 8.86 14.64 -1.27
C MET A 56 9.78 14.59 -2.51
N GLY A 57 9.85 13.44 -3.18
CA GLY A 57 10.54 13.27 -4.46
C GLY A 57 9.95 14.12 -5.59
N ARG A 58 8.70 14.57 -5.46
CA ARG A 58 8.02 15.51 -6.37
C ARG A 58 8.20 16.99 -5.98
N GLY A 59 8.95 17.27 -4.92
CA GLY A 59 9.33 18.64 -4.51
C GLY A 59 8.50 19.24 -3.38
N LEU A 60 7.62 18.47 -2.74
CA LEU A 60 7.00 18.88 -1.48
C LEU A 60 7.97 18.69 -0.31
N ASP A 61 7.84 19.51 0.72
CA ASP A 61 8.45 19.20 2.01
C ASP A 61 7.60 18.16 2.76
N TYR A 62 8.09 17.70 3.91
CA TYR A 62 7.41 16.68 4.69
C TYR A 62 5.99 17.12 5.12
N GLU A 63 5.82 18.36 5.57
CA GLU A 63 4.53 18.88 6.03
C GLU A 63 3.53 18.98 4.86
N GLY A 64 3.95 19.54 3.73
CA GLY A 64 3.12 19.61 2.53
C GLY A 64 2.78 18.24 1.94
N ALA A 65 3.70 17.27 2.00
CA ALA A 65 3.45 15.88 1.60
C ALA A 65 2.35 15.25 2.48
N VAL A 66 2.48 15.37 3.80
CA VAL A 66 1.50 14.85 4.77
C VAL A 66 0.13 15.52 4.59
N GLU A 67 0.09 16.84 4.39
CA GLU A 67 -1.15 17.58 4.17
C GLU A 67 -1.84 17.11 2.89
N TYR A 68 -1.10 17.03 1.78
CA TYR A 68 -1.62 16.54 0.50
C TYR A 68 -2.21 15.13 0.63
N LEU A 69 -1.46 14.20 1.23
CA LEU A 69 -1.88 12.81 1.41
C LEU A 69 -3.09 12.70 2.34
N SER A 70 -3.16 13.51 3.39
CA SER A 70 -4.29 13.50 4.33
C SER A 70 -5.63 13.79 3.64
N PHE A 71 -5.64 14.71 2.67
CA PHE A 71 -6.88 15.07 1.96
C PHE A 71 -7.17 14.20 0.75
N ASN A 72 -6.15 13.84 -0.04
CA ASN A 72 -6.36 13.18 -1.33
C ASN A 72 -6.33 11.65 -1.24
N THR A 73 -5.70 11.08 -0.22
CA THR A 73 -5.52 9.63 -0.10
C THR A 73 -6.02 9.12 1.25
N TRP A 74 -5.35 9.46 2.36
CA TRP A 74 -5.58 8.83 3.66
C TRP A 74 -6.96 9.14 4.26
N GLY A 75 -7.50 10.33 3.97
CA GLY A 75 -8.85 10.72 4.38
C GLY A 75 -9.94 10.36 3.38
N MET A 76 -9.61 9.74 2.24
CA MET A 76 -10.58 9.40 1.20
C MET A 76 -11.36 8.13 1.56
N TRP A 77 -12.65 8.12 1.19
CA TRP A 77 -13.48 6.93 1.19
C TRP A 77 -14.21 6.79 -0.15
N ALA A 78 -13.94 5.70 -0.86
CA ALA A 78 -14.51 5.40 -2.18
C ALA A 78 -15.31 4.07 -2.17
N GLY A 79 -15.79 3.65 -1.00
CA GLY A 79 -16.51 2.38 -0.81
C GLY A 79 -15.66 1.29 -0.17
N ASP A 80 -16.18 0.07 -0.13
CA ASP A 80 -15.57 -1.03 0.62
C ASP A 80 -14.22 -1.48 0.04
N GLY A 81 -13.91 -1.13 -1.21
CA GLY A 81 -12.60 -1.36 -1.83
C GLY A 81 -11.53 -0.31 -1.50
N THR A 82 -11.83 0.66 -0.62
CA THR A 82 -10.87 1.71 -0.21
C THR A 82 -9.60 1.08 0.40
N PRO A 83 -8.39 1.48 -0.04
CA PRO A 83 -7.13 0.88 0.43
C PRO A 83 -6.88 1.09 1.92
N MET A 84 -5.98 0.28 2.48
CA MET A 84 -5.43 0.53 3.80
C MET A 84 -4.04 1.15 3.71
N ILE A 85 -3.75 2.03 4.66
CA ILE A 85 -2.43 2.64 4.82
C ILE A 85 -1.69 1.91 5.94
N LEU A 86 -0.54 1.34 5.62
CA LEU A 86 0.35 0.68 6.55
C LEU A 86 1.24 1.72 7.24
N ARG A 87 1.09 1.83 8.56
CA ARG A 87 2.04 2.53 9.43
C ARG A 87 2.98 1.53 10.07
N ARG A 88 4.27 1.72 9.87
CA ARG A 88 5.31 0.93 10.52
C ARG A 88 5.52 1.45 11.95
N TYR A 89 5.82 0.54 12.89
CA TYR A 89 6.35 0.96 14.18
C TYR A 89 7.82 1.39 14.03
N GLU A 90 8.33 2.20 14.94
CA GLU A 90 9.71 2.67 14.90
C GLU A 90 10.71 1.50 14.91
N GLY A 91 11.64 1.50 13.95
CA GLY A 91 12.64 0.43 13.79
C GLY A 91 12.10 -0.83 13.11
N ALA A 92 10.86 -0.84 12.60
CA ALA A 92 10.37 -1.92 11.77
C ALA A 92 11.22 -2.02 10.49
N THR A 93 11.63 -3.24 10.16
CA THR A 93 12.30 -3.58 8.90
C THR A 93 11.47 -4.62 8.18
N PRO A 94 11.39 -4.59 6.83
CA PRO A 94 10.75 -5.64 6.06
C PRO A 94 11.28 -7.01 6.51
N LYS A 95 10.37 -7.87 6.97
CA LYS A 95 10.73 -9.24 7.35
C LYS A 95 10.81 -10.04 6.06
N THR A 96 12.00 -10.56 5.77
CA THR A 96 12.16 -11.53 4.68
C THR A 96 11.80 -12.92 5.18
N PHE A 97 11.23 -13.73 4.29
CA PHE A 97 10.77 -15.09 4.60
C PHE A 97 11.89 -15.96 5.21
N ASP A 98 13.14 -15.74 4.81
CA ASP A 98 14.31 -16.49 5.30
C ASP A 98 14.59 -16.28 6.81
N LYS A 99 14.22 -15.12 7.39
CA LYS A 99 14.51 -14.79 8.80
C LYS A 99 13.46 -15.28 9.80
N VAL A 100 12.32 -15.79 9.35
CA VAL A 100 11.19 -16.16 10.24
C VAL A 100 11.34 -17.59 10.80
N ARG A 101 12.18 -18.45 10.18
CA ARG A 101 12.36 -19.87 10.59
C ARG A 101 13.45 -20.11 11.65
N SER A 102 14.24 -19.11 12.06
CA SER A 102 15.27 -19.28 13.10
C SER A 102 14.77 -18.99 14.52
N GLY A 103 13.51 -19.30 14.83
CA GLY A 103 13.04 -19.38 16.22
C GLY A 103 13.62 -20.62 16.91
N PRO A 104 13.85 -20.59 18.24
CA PRO A 104 14.54 -21.67 18.92
C PRO A 104 13.76 -22.97 18.77
N SER A 105 14.46 -24.00 18.30
CA SER A 105 14.03 -25.39 18.38
C SER A 105 13.71 -25.72 19.84
N ASN A 106 12.45 -26.02 20.13
CA ASN A 106 12.03 -26.70 21.37
C ASN A 106 12.64 -28.10 21.44
#